data_AF-A0A7C6N3E1-F1
#
_entry.id   AF-A0A7C6N3E1-F1
#
_cell.length_a   1.000
_cell.length_b   1.000
_cell.length_c   1.000
_cell.angle_alpha   90.00
_cell.angle_beta   90.00
_cell.angle_gamma   90.00
#
_symmetry.space_group_name_H-M   'P 1'
#
loop_
_entity.id
_entity.type
_entity.pdbx_description
1 polymer ?
#
loop_
_entity_poly.entity_id
_entity_poly.type
_entity_poly.pdbx_seq_one_letter_code
_entity_poly.pdbx_strand_id
1 'polypeptide(L)' 'SKGAILQHRHLLANALQLKAWAPDLKNGEEIFLSVLPLYHSYGLTLALNLPVLTGNKMVLLPRLPA' A
#
# COMPACT_ATOMS: atom_id res chain seq x y z
N SER A 1 4.12 -2.63 22.93
CA SER A 1 4.95 -2.23 21.77
C SER A 1 5.21 -0.73 21.84
N LYS A 2 6.26 -0.22 21.20
CA LYS A 2 6.45 1.24 21.00
C LYS A 2 5.92 1.60 19.62
N GLY A 3 5.21 2.72 19.50
CA GLY A 3 4.70 3.23 18.22
C GLY A 3 5.77 4.01 17.45
N ALA A 4 5.88 3.79 16.14
CA ALA A 4 6.72 4.60 15.27
C ALA A 4 5.92 5.81 14.76
N ILE A 5 6.44 7.02 14.98
CA ILE A 5 5.81 8.24 14.47
C ILE A 5 6.28 8.47 13.02
N LEU A 6 5.33 8.51 12.08
CA LEU A 6 5.59 8.79 10.68
C LEU A 6 5.08 10.17 10.30
N GLN A 7 5.91 10.93 9.60
CA GLN A 7 5.49 12.16 8.92
C GLN A 7 5.02 11.83 7.51
N HIS A 8 4.30 12.75 6.86
CA HIS A 8 3.84 12.61 5.48
C HIS A 8 4.94 12.14 4.51
N ARG A 9 6.14 12.74 4.61
CA ARG A 9 7.30 12.37 3.79
C ARG A 9 7.77 10.92 4.00
N HIS A 10 7.58 10.35 5.20
CA HIS A 10 7.95 8.96 5.47
C HIS A 10 6.98 8.01 4.77
N LEU A 11 5.67 8.33 4.78
CA LEU A 11 4.66 7.55 4.05
C LEU A 11 4.92 7.58 2.54
N LEU A 12 5.25 8.76 2.00
CA LEU A 12 5.56 8.93 0.59
C LEU A 12 6.85 8.18 0.19
N ALA A 13 7.90 8.27 1.01
CA ALA A 13 9.17 7.56 0.76
C ALA A 13 8.95 6.04 0.65
N ASN A 14 8.19 5.45 1.57
CA ASN A 14 7.88 4.03 1.55
C ASN A 14 7.12 3.62 0.26
N ALA A 15 6.15 4.42 -0.16
CA ALA A 15 5.37 4.14 -1.37
C ALA A 15 6.22 4.26 -2.66
N LEU A 16 7.10 5.26 -2.73
CA LEU A 16 8.02 5.45 -3.85
C LEU A 16 9.07 4.33 -3.94
N GLN A 17 9.61 3.89 -2.80
CA GLN A 17 10.52 2.75 -2.75
C GLN A 17 9.84 1.48 -3.28
N LEU A 18 8.60 1.25 -2.88
CA LEU A 18 7.84 0.09 -3.34
C LEU A 18 7.52 0.17 -4.84
N LYS A 19 7.19 1.36 -5.35
CA LYS A 19 7.04 1.59 -6.80
C LYS A 19 8.33 1.28 -7.56
N ALA A 20 9.48 1.68 -7.03
CA ALA A 20 10.78 1.38 -7.64
C ALA A 20 11.11 -0.12 -7.67
N TRP A 21 10.56 -0.90 -6.73
CA TRP A 21 10.68 -2.37 -6.71
C TRP A 21 9.73 -3.08 -7.68
N ALA A 22 8.75 -2.38 -8.25
CA ALA A 22 7.79 -2.92 -9.21
C ALA A 22 7.89 -2.15 -10.54
N PRO A 23 8.99 -2.33 -11.31
CA PRO A 23 9.24 -1.54 -12.52
C PRO A 23 8.19 -1.76 -13.61
N ASP A 24 7.56 -2.93 -13.63
CA ASP A 24 6.52 -3.28 -14.61
C ASP A 24 5.11 -2.81 -14.21
N LEU A 25 4.94 -2.28 -12.99
CA LEU A 25 3.67 -1.75 -12.52
C LEU A 25 3.24 -0.57 -13.37
N LYS A 26 2.03 -0.65 -13.91
CA LYS A 26 1.46 0.44 -14.69
C LYS A 26 0.49 1.26 -13.84
N ASN A 27 0.65 2.58 -13.89
CA ASN A 27 -0.24 3.49 -13.18
C ASN A 27 -1.66 3.40 -13.75
N GLY A 28 -2.66 3.22 -12.89
CA GLY A 28 -4.07 3.14 -13.24
C GLY A 28 -4.54 1.81 -13.83
N GLU A 29 -3.63 0.87 -14.14
CA GLU A 29 -3.97 -0.37 -14.83
C GLU A 29 -4.05 -1.59 -13.88
N GLU A 30 -3.44 -1.50 -12.69
CA GLU A 30 -3.42 -2.63 -11.75
C GLU A 30 -4.65 -2.70 -10.86
N ILE A 31 -4.95 -3.91 -10.40
CA ILE A 31 -5.96 -4.19 -9.38
C ILE A 31 -5.28 -4.78 -8.14
N PHE A 32 -5.31 -4.04 -7.03
CA PHE A 32 -4.75 -4.45 -5.76
C PHE A 32 -5.79 -5.16 -4.89
N LEU A 33 -5.58 -6.45 -4.65
CA LEU A 33 -6.36 -7.20 -3.68
C LEU A 33 -5.82 -6.95 -2.26
N SER A 34 -6.50 -6.09 -1.52
CA SER A 34 -6.09 -5.61 -0.21
C SER A 34 -6.64 -6.52 0.90
N VAL A 35 -5.95 -7.65 1.11
CA VAL A 35 -6.31 -8.65 2.14
C VAL A 35 -5.73 -8.36 3.52
N LEU A 36 -4.75 -7.46 3.58
CA LEU A 36 -4.03 -7.18 4.81
C LEU A 36 -4.65 -6.01 5.56
N PRO A 37 -4.57 -6.01 6.91
CA PRO A 37 -5.04 -4.88 7.70
C PRO A 37 -4.25 -3.61 7.41
N LEU A 38 -4.95 -2.50 7.18
CA LEU A 38 -4.34 -1.21 6.84
C LEU A 38 -3.66 -0.51 8.04
N TYR A 39 -3.91 -0.97 9.27
CA TYR A 39 -3.21 -0.47 10.46
C TYR A 39 -1.82 -1.10 10.66
N HIS A 40 -1.49 -2.14 9.89
CA HIS A 40 -0.15 -2.72 9.87
C HIS A 40 0.72 -2.01 8.82
N SER A 41 2.01 -1.81 9.10
CA SER A 41 2.92 -1.03 8.23
C SER A 41 2.96 -1.54 6.79
N TYR A 42 2.93 -2.85 6.60
CA TYR A 42 2.93 -3.47 5.28
C TYR A 42 1.58 -3.27 4.55
N GLY A 43 0.45 -3.40 5.24
CA GLY A 43 -0.87 -3.12 4.67
C GLY A 43 -1.04 -1.65 4.31
N LEU A 44 -0.61 -0.75 5.20
CA LEU A 44 -0.58 0.69 4.94
C LEU A 44 0.26 1.03 3.70
N THR A 45 1.46 0.44 3.58
CA THR A 45 2.39 0.80 2.50
C THR A 45 1.97 0.20 1.17
N LEU A 46 1.74 -1.12 1.11
CA LEU A 46 1.52 -1.84 -0.15
C LEU A 46 0.05 -1.85 -0.58
N ALA A 47 -0.88 -1.98 0.36
CA ALA A 47 -2.30 -2.13 0.04
C ALA A 47 -3.07 -0.79 0.03
N LEU A 48 -2.52 0.29 0.62
CA LEU A 48 -3.14 1.62 0.58
C LEU A 48 -2.27 2.67 -0.12
N ASN A 49 -1.05 2.93 0.37
CA ASN A 49 -0.27 4.07 -0.11
C ASN A 49 0.20 3.91 -1.56
N LEU A 50 0.70 2.73 -1.94
CA LEU A 50 1.14 2.50 -3.33
C LEU A 50 -0.02 2.62 -4.34
N PRO A 51 -1.18 1.97 -4.16
CA PRO A 51 -2.30 2.11 -5.09
C PRO A 51 -2.82 3.54 -5.18
N VAL A 52 -2.87 4.27 -4.06
CA VAL A 52 -3.25 5.69 -4.04
C VAL A 52 -2.23 6.53 -4.82
N LEU A 53 -0.93 6.29 -4.61
CA LEU A 53 0.13 6.98 -5.34
C LEU A 53 0.09 6.74 -6.85
N THR A 54 -0.28 5.53 -7.28
CA THR A 54 -0.27 5.12 -8.69
C THR A 54 -1.63 5.22 -9.37
N GLY A 55 -2.69 5.62 -8.64
CA GLY A 55 -4.06 5.71 -9.15
C GLY A 55 -4.71 4.36 -9.46
N ASN A 56 -4.24 3.27 -8.84
CA ASN A 56 -4.71 1.91 -9.10
C ASN A 56 -5.98 1.55 -8.34
N LYS A 57 -6.73 0.60 -8.88
CA LYS A 57 -7.95 0.10 -8.24
C LYS A 57 -7.59 -0.73 -7.01
N MET A 58 -8.28 -0.50 -5.89
CA MET A 58 -8.16 -1.31 -4.67
C MET A 58 -9.45 -2.09 -4.41
N VAL A 59 -9.33 -3.40 -4.23
CA VAL A 59 -10.41 -4.26 -3.75
C VAL A 59 -10.12 -4.57 -2.29
N LEU A 60 -10.93 -4.02 -1.38
CA LEU A 60 -10.79 -4.23 0.06
C LEU A 60 -11.47 -5.54 0.47
N LEU A 61 -10.69 -6.45 1.07
CA LEU A 61 -11.21 -7.69 1.66
C LEU A 61 -11.11 -7.61 3.19
N PRO A 62 -12.19 -7.23 3.90
CA PRO A 62 -12.14 -6.95 5.34
C PRO A 62 -11.90 -8.19 6.21
N ARG A 63 -12.14 -9.40 5.68
CA ARG A 63 -11.85 -10.67 6.35
C ARG A 63 -11.50 -11.72 5.30
N LEU A 64 -10.37 -12.40 5.48
CA LEU A 64 -10.09 -13.62 4.73
C LEU A 64 -11.05 -14.71 5.21
N PRO A 65 -11.83 -15.36 4.33
CA PRO A 65 -12.57 -16.55 4.71
C PRO A 65 -11.58 -17.65 5.15
N ALA A 66 -11.94 -18.36 6.22
CA ALA A 66 -11.18 -19.49 6.75
C ALA A 66 -11.26 -20.69 5.81
#